data_AF-A0A0P9CV47-F1
#
_entry.id   AF-A0A0P9CV47-F1
#
_cell.length_a   1.000
_cell.length_b   1.000
_cell.length_c   1.000
_cell.angle_alpha   90.00
_cell.angle_beta   90.00
_cell.angle_gamma   90.00
#
_symmetry.space_group_name_H-M   'P 1'
#
loop_
_entity.id
_entity.type
_entity.pdbx_description
1 polymer ?
#
loop_
_entity_poly.entity_id
_entity_poly.type
_entity_poly.pdbx_seq_one_letter_code
_entity_poly.pdbx_strand_id
1 'polypeptide(L)'
;MHDSTARMLNGASGPAGSVALASDGSLAAFVPAQRAMTWQITDAAGVGVVRERYWLTFQPGEVRVCASCHGLSQYDQAGHTAPTNSPEALRQLLKSWKLLMTPTNPVYVPLSRQ
;
A
#
# COMPACT_ATOMS: atom_id res chain seq x y z
N MET A 1 11.92 1.42 2.17
CA MET A 1 11.27 1.04 3.45
C MET A 1 12.27 0.31 4.34
N HIS A 2 12.52 0.78 5.57
CA HIS A 2 13.55 0.22 6.47
C HIS A 2 12.99 -0.73 7.53
N ASP A 3 11.68 -0.72 7.76
CA ASP A 3 11.01 -1.62 8.72
C ASP A 3 10.90 -3.04 8.14
N SER A 4 11.43 -4.04 8.84
CA SER A 4 11.52 -5.41 8.37
C SER A 4 10.15 -6.09 8.26
N THR A 5 9.24 -5.82 9.20
CA THR A 5 7.89 -6.38 9.21
C THR A 5 7.09 -5.84 8.04
N ALA A 6 7.11 -4.52 7.82
CA ALA A 6 6.43 -3.89 6.69
C ALA A 6 7.01 -4.37 5.35
N ARG A 7 8.34 -4.52 5.24
CA ARG A 7 8.97 -5.13 4.06
C ARG A 7 8.50 -6.57 3.80
N MET A 8 8.39 -7.39 4.85
CA MET A 8 7.90 -8.76 4.74
C MET A 8 6.47 -8.80 4.23
N LEU A 9 5.57 -8.03 4.85
CA LEU A 9 4.14 -8.03 4.52
C LEU A 9 3.83 -7.47 3.12
N ASN A 10 4.66 -6.54 2.63
CA ASN A 10 4.55 -6.00 1.28
C ASN A 10 5.10 -6.92 0.20
N GLY A 11 5.91 -7.93 0.56
CA GLY A 11 6.60 -8.81 -0.37
C GLY A 11 7.70 -8.10 -1.18
N ALA A 12 8.27 -8.82 -2.16
CA ALA A 12 9.28 -8.29 -3.09
C ALA A 12 8.62 -7.98 -4.44
N SER A 13 8.53 -6.70 -4.79
CA SER A 13 7.93 -6.26 -6.07
C SER A 13 8.74 -5.17 -6.78
N GLY A 14 10.00 -4.95 -6.39
CA GLY A 14 10.88 -3.94 -6.97
C GLY A 14 12.16 -3.73 -6.14
N PRO A 15 12.83 -2.57 -6.28
CA PRO A 15 13.96 -2.18 -5.43
C PRO A 15 13.68 -2.36 -3.94
N ALA A 16 14.74 -2.53 -3.14
CA ALA A 16 14.59 -2.80 -1.72
C ALA A 16 13.74 -1.72 -1.01
N GLY A 17 12.57 -2.14 -0.53
CA GLY A 17 11.65 -1.28 0.19
C GLY A 17 10.80 -0.36 -0.68
N SER A 18 10.58 -0.73 -1.94
CA SER A 18 9.48 -0.26 -2.78
C SER A 18 8.31 -1.25 -2.77
N VAL A 19 7.16 -0.80 -3.27
CA VAL A 19 6.06 -1.64 -3.71
C VAL A 19 5.76 -1.32 -5.17
N ALA A 20 5.29 -2.30 -5.94
CA ALA A 20 4.87 -2.08 -7.32
C ALA A 20 3.60 -1.23 -7.41
N LEU A 21 3.48 -0.47 -8.49
CA LEU A 21 2.21 0.07 -8.94
C LEU A 21 1.43 -1.03 -9.67
N ALA A 22 0.13 -1.12 -9.42
CA ALA A 22 -0.76 -1.96 -10.21
C ALA A 22 -1.01 -1.35 -11.59
N SER A 23 -1.55 -2.15 -12.52
CA SER A 23 -1.83 -1.71 -13.90
C SER A 23 -2.86 -0.58 -14.01
N ASP A 24 -3.68 -0.38 -12.96
CA ASP A 24 -4.63 0.73 -12.85
C ASP A 24 -4.02 1.99 -12.20
N GLY A 25 -2.71 2.01 -11.97
CA GLY A 25 -1.99 3.10 -11.33
C GLY A 25 -2.13 3.14 -9.80
N SER A 26 -2.88 2.21 -9.20
CA SER A 26 -3.02 2.16 -7.75
C SER A 26 -1.79 1.57 -7.07
N LEU A 27 -1.58 1.94 -5.80
CA LEU A 27 -0.56 1.37 -4.93
C LEU A 27 -1.15 1.14 -3.54
N ALA A 28 -0.64 0.14 -2.84
CA ALA A 28 -0.96 -0.11 -1.44
C ALA A 28 0.24 -0.74 -0.75
N ALA A 29 0.47 -0.36 0.51
CA ALA A 29 1.55 -0.89 1.31
C ALA A 29 1.17 -0.90 2.79
N PHE A 30 1.61 -1.94 3.51
CA PHE A 30 1.83 -1.85 4.94
C PHE A 30 3.01 -0.92 5.21
N VAL A 31 2.88 -0.10 6.23
CA VAL A 31 3.88 0.89 6.58
C VAL A 31 4.13 0.87 8.09
N PRO A 32 5.33 1.20 8.58
CA PRO A 32 5.57 1.29 10.02
C PRO A 32 4.68 2.36 10.66
N ALA A 33 3.96 1.96 11.72
CA ALA A 33 3.21 2.88 12.56
C ALA A 33 4.16 3.73 13.42
N GLN A 34 3.70 4.91 13.84
CA GLN A 34 4.41 5.82 14.75
C GLN A 34 5.81 6.23 14.25
N ARG A 35 6.02 6.21 12.93
CA ARG A 35 7.23 6.69 12.27
C ARG A 35 6.85 7.72 11.21
N ALA A 36 7.61 8.80 11.13
CA ALA A 36 7.49 9.77 10.06
C ALA A 36 8.01 9.15 8.76
N MET A 37 7.21 9.23 7.69
CA MET A 37 7.55 8.68 6.39
C MET A 37 7.24 9.65 5.28
N THR A 38 7.95 9.48 4.18
CA THR A 38 7.64 10.03 2.85
C THR A 38 7.85 8.92 1.82
N TRP A 39 7.30 9.10 0.63
CA TRP A 39 7.43 8.16 -0.48
C TRP A 39 7.59 8.91 -1.81
N GLN A 40 8.04 8.19 -2.82
CA GLN A 40 8.15 8.69 -4.18
C GLN A 40 7.71 7.61 -5.17
N ILE A 41 7.10 8.04 -6.26
CA ILE A 41 6.88 7.21 -7.44
C ILE A 41 8.15 7.32 -8.29
N THR A 42 8.64 6.18 -8.78
CA THR A 42 9.79 6.12 -9.68
C THR A 42 9.39 5.67 -11.07
N ASP A 43 10.19 6.03 -12.06
CA ASP A 43 10.13 5.39 -13.36
C ASP A 43 10.74 3.97 -13.32
N ALA A 44 10.78 3.30 -14.48
CA ALA A 44 11.33 1.96 -14.62
C ALA A 44 12.85 1.88 -14.33
N ALA A 45 13.57 3.00 -14.41
CA ALA A 45 14.99 3.10 -14.07
C ALA A 45 15.21 3.42 -12.58
N GLY A 46 14.16 3.60 -11.79
CA GLY A 46 14.23 3.95 -10.38
C GLY A 46 14.41 5.45 -10.11
N VAL A 47 14.28 6.31 -11.13
CA VAL A 47 14.37 7.76 -11.00
C VAL A 47 13.04 8.30 -10.47
N GLY A 48 13.07 9.07 -9.38
CA GLY A 48 11.85 9.60 -8.77
C GLY A 48 11.16 10.66 -9.64
N VAL A 49 9.91 10.39 -10.02
CA VAL A 49 9.04 11.24 -10.87
C VAL A 49 8.18 12.17 -10.01
N VAL A 50 7.53 11.63 -8.96
CA VAL A 50 6.69 12.39 -8.02
C VAL A 50 7.08 12.04 -6.60
N ARG A 51 7.12 13.02 -5.70
CA ARG A 51 7.52 12.86 -4.30
C ARG A 51 6.45 13.43 -3.38
N GLU A 52 6.08 12.67 -2.36
CA GLU A 52 5.33 13.21 -1.24
C GLU A 52 6.23 14.20 -0.49
N ARG A 53 5.74 15.43 -0.31
CA ARG A 53 6.53 16.52 0.28
C ARG A 53 6.31 16.64 1.78
N TYR A 54 5.28 15.97 2.30
CA TYR A 54 4.99 15.94 3.73
C TYR A 54 5.56 14.69 4.40
N TRP A 55 5.94 14.86 5.66
CA TRP A 55 6.18 13.75 6.56
C TRP A 55 4.84 13.31 7.15
N LEU A 56 4.45 12.08 6.88
CA LEU A 56 3.20 11.50 7.37
C LEU A 56 3.48 10.42 8.40
N THR A 57 2.66 10.40 9.44
CA THR A 57 2.66 9.37 10.49
C THR A 57 1.32 8.66 10.50
N PHE A 58 1.35 7.38 10.87
CA PHE A 58 0.18 6.52 10.96
C PHE A 58 0.06 5.97 12.37
N GLN A 59 -1.18 5.80 12.86
CA GLN A 59 -1.44 5.05 14.09
C GLN A 59 -1.45 3.54 13.83
N PRO A 60 -1.18 2.70 14.83
CA PRO A 60 -1.34 1.25 14.70
C PRO A 60 -2.78 0.90 14.27
N GLY A 61 -2.92 0.14 13.19
CA GLY A 61 -4.22 -0.26 12.64
C GLY A 61 -4.92 0.80 11.77
N GLU A 62 -4.33 1.98 11.57
CA GLU A 62 -4.88 2.99 10.68
C GLU A 62 -4.81 2.55 9.21
N VAL A 63 -5.89 2.76 8.46
CA VAL A 63 -5.90 2.72 7.00
C VAL A 63 -6.16 4.12 6.48
N ARG A 64 -5.24 4.63 5.66
CA ARG A 64 -5.38 5.92 4.99
C ARG A 64 -5.40 5.71 3.48
N VAL A 65 -6.34 6.36 2.81
CA VAL A 65 -6.51 6.26 1.36
C VAL A 65 -6.49 7.66 0.75
N CYS A 66 -5.80 7.79 -0.37
CA CYS A 66 -5.85 8.97 -1.23
C CYS A 66 -6.21 8.52 -2.65
N ALA A 67 -7.04 9.29 -3.35
CA ALA A 67 -7.42 8.99 -4.73
C ALA A 67 -6.34 9.39 -5.74
N SER A 68 -5.43 10.29 -5.36
CA SER A 68 -4.38 10.82 -6.24
C SER A 68 -3.20 11.37 -5.43
N CYS A 69 -2.03 11.47 -6.05
CA CYS A 69 -0.80 12.02 -5.45
C CYS A 69 -0.83 13.56 -5.42
N HIS A 70 -1.74 14.15 -4.62
CA HIS A 70 -2.10 15.58 -4.54
C HIS A 70 -3.29 15.92 -5.45
N GLY A 71 -4.50 15.81 -4.87
CA GLY A 71 -5.82 15.81 -5.53
C GLY A 71 -5.99 16.73 -6.75
N LEU A 72 -6.84 16.29 -7.68
CA LEU A 72 -7.07 16.97 -8.95
C LEU A 72 -7.89 18.25 -8.74
N SER A 73 -7.52 19.33 -9.43
CA SER A 73 -8.40 20.50 -9.56
C SER A 73 -9.56 20.21 -10.51
N GLN A 74 -9.25 19.63 -11.68
CA GLN A 74 -10.23 19.18 -12.68
C GLN A 74 -9.73 17.93 -13.41
N TYR A 75 -8.47 17.97 -13.87
CA TYR A 75 -7.81 16.88 -14.59
C TYR A 75 -6.44 16.57 -13.99
N ASP A 76 -5.95 15.35 -14.21
CA ASP A 76 -4.57 14.95 -13.94
C ASP A 76 -3.60 15.43 -15.04
N GLN A 77 -2.32 15.09 -14.90
CA GLN A 77 -1.27 15.47 -15.86
C GLN A 77 -1.44 14.80 -17.24
N ALA A 78 -2.29 13.79 -17.35
CA ALA A 78 -2.63 13.10 -18.60
C ALA A 78 -4.04 13.44 -19.12
N GLY A 79 -4.74 14.39 -18.49
CA GLY A 79 -6.07 14.85 -18.90
C GLY A 79 -7.22 13.98 -18.39
N HIS A 80 -7.00 13.06 -17.45
CA HIS A 80 -8.06 12.23 -16.88
C HIS A 80 -8.75 12.92 -15.70
N THR A 81 -10.01 12.56 -15.47
CA THR A 81 -10.76 12.92 -14.25
C THR A 81 -10.34 12.04 -13.07
N ALA A 82 -10.88 12.31 -11.88
CA ALA A 82 -10.61 11.49 -10.69
C ALA A 82 -10.93 10.00 -10.95
N PRO A 83 -10.08 9.08 -10.45
CA PRO A 83 -10.31 7.64 -10.63
C PRO A 83 -11.59 7.21 -9.89
N THR A 84 -12.38 6.36 -10.54
CA THR A 84 -13.64 5.81 -10.01
C THR A 84 -13.57 4.30 -9.79
N ASN A 85 -12.49 3.64 -10.22
CA ASN A 85 -12.26 2.23 -9.99
C ASN A 85 -11.90 1.95 -8.52
N SER A 86 -12.18 0.72 -8.07
CA SER A 86 -11.60 0.23 -6.82
C SER A 86 -10.09 0.01 -7.00
N PRO A 87 -9.25 0.36 -6.01
CA PRO A 87 -7.80 0.25 -6.13
C PRO A 87 -7.36 -1.21 -6.13
N GLU A 88 -6.87 -1.67 -7.28
CA GLU A 88 -6.46 -3.06 -7.48
C GLU A 88 -5.30 -3.46 -6.56
N ALA A 89 -4.34 -2.57 -6.31
CA ALA A 89 -3.22 -2.82 -5.42
C ALA A 89 -3.66 -3.11 -3.98
N LEU A 90 -4.69 -2.42 -3.47
CA LEU A 90 -5.23 -2.68 -2.12
C LEU A 90 -5.89 -4.06 -2.07
N ARG A 91 -6.67 -4.41 -3.10
CA ARG A 91 -7.29 -5.74 -3.21
C ARG A 91 -6.24 -6.84 -3.19
N GLN A 92 -5.16 -6.67 -3.95
CA GLN A 92 -4.05 -7.64 -4.01
C GLN A 92 -3.33 -7.75 -2.65
N LEU A 93 -3.01 -6.62 -2.01
CA LEU A 93 -2.36 -6.59 -0.70
C LEU A 93 -3.19 -7.30 0.38
N LEU A 94 -4.51 -7.07 0.43
CA LEU A 94 -5.37 -7.72 1.40
C LEU A 94 -5.52 -9.22 1.14
N LYS A 95 -5.54 -9.64 -0.14
CA LYS A 95 -5.55 -11.06 -0.50
C LYS A 95 -4.25 -11.75 -0.08
N SER A 96 -3.09 -11.17 -0.37
CA SER A 96 -1.81 -11.75 0.03
C SER A 96 -1.68 -11.81 1.55
N TRP A 97 -2.07 -10.74 2.25
CA TRP A 97 -2.07 -10.70 3.71
C TRP A 97 -2.95 -11.79 4.33
N LYS A 98 -4.17 -11.98 3.80
CA LYS A 98 -5.06 -13.07 4.25
C LYS A 98 -4.41 -14.45 4.09
N LEU A 99 -3.72 -14.69 2.98
CA LEU A 99 -3.01 -15.95 2.75
C LEU A 99 -1.84 -16.15 3.73
N LEU A 100 -1.08 -15.09 4.02
CA LEU A 100 0.00 -15.11 5.00
C LEU A 100 -0.49 -15.36 6.43
N MET A 101 -1.70 -14.91 6.76
CA MET A 101 -2.30 -15.10 8.09
C MET A 101 -3.09 -16.40 8.25
N THR A 102 -3.40 -17.11 7.17
CA THR A 102 -4.16 -18.36 7.26
C THR A 102 -3.24 -19.46 7.80
N PRO A 103 -3.53 -20.07 8.97
CA PRO A 103 -2.72 -21.17 9.48
C PRO A 103 -2.75 -22.35 8.52
N THR A 104 -1.63 -23.06 8.35
CA THR A 104 -1.53 -24.27 7.51
C THR A 104 -2.33 -25.46 8.05
N ASN A 105 -3.04 -25.31 9.18
CA ASN A 105 -3.91 -26.34 9.72
C ASN A 105 -5.06 -25.69 10.52
N PRO A 106 -6.28 -25.59 9.97
CA PRO A 106 -7.42 -25.04 10.70
C PRO A 106 -7.94 -26.12 11.66
N VAL A 107 -7.33 -26.25 12.83
CA VAL A 107 -7.98 -26.98 13.92
C VAL A 107 -9.19 -26.15 14.33
N TYR A 108 -10.36 -26.54 13.85
CA TYR A 108 -11.64 -26.00 14.27
C TYR A 108 -11.85 -26.35 15.75
N VAL A 109 -11.56 -25.42 16.64
CA VAL A 109 -12.00 -25.50 18.03
C VAL A 109 -13.33 -24.76 18.09
N PRO A 110 -14.47 -25.45 18.27
CA PRO A 110 -15.74 -24.76 18.47
C PRO A 110 -15.64 -23.93 19.74
N LEU A 111 -15.90 -22.62 19.62
CA LEU A 111 -16.06 -21.73 20.75
C LEU A 111 -17.29 -22.18 21.55
N SER A 112 -17.08 -23.00 22.58
CA SER A 112 -18.06 -23.17 23.64
C SER A 112 -18.15 -21.85 24.38
N ARG A 113 -19.26 -21.13 24.18
CA ARG A 113 -19.60 -19.94 24.95
C ARG A 113 -19.56 -20.27 26.45
N GLN A 114 -18.81 -19.49 27.21
CA GLN A 114 -19.09 -19.25 28.63
C GLN A 114 -19.73 -17.86 28.74
#